data_AF-A0A7X9JW37-F1
#
_entry.id   AF-A0A7X9JW37-F1
#
_cell.length_a   1.000
_cell.length_b   1.000
_cell.length_c   1.000
_cell.angle_alpha   90.00
_cell.angle_beta   90.00
_cell.angle_gamma   90.00
#
_symmetry.space_group_name_H-M   'P 1'
#
loop_
_entity.id
_entity.type
_entity.pdbx_description
1 polymer ?
#
loop_
_entity_poly.entity_id
_entity_poly.type
_entity_poly.pdbx_seq_one_letter_code
_entity_poly.pdbx_strand_id
1 'polypeptide(L)'
;MKKETHIIIDNNYSFAQALAGTDAPLDIIDRLSMLDVIYYSFDGNKHQGQIIINNELENDLEIIFALMEELKFPLGKAIPIAAYSWRDHNSMADNNTSAFNYRSKSISSAPSKHAMGVAIDINPLFNPMVRREGGTTMIEPPAGRYDK
;
A
#
# COMPACT_ATOMS: atom_id res chain seq x y z
N MET A 1 -26.31 11.27 21.23
CA MET A 1 -25.08 11.98 20.82
C MET A 1 -24.39 11.13 19.77
N LYS A 2 -24.27 11.60 18.52
CA LYS A 2 -23.34 10.99 17.57
C LYS A 2 -21.94 11.30 18.11
N LYS A 3 -21.17 10.29 18.52
CA LYS A 3 -19.74 10.51 18.77
C LYS A 3 -19.15 11.01 17.46
N GLU A 4 -18.57 12.21 17.44
CA GLU A 4 -17.69 12.56 16.35
C GLU A 4 -16.57 11.54 16.34
N THR A 5 -16.53 10.72 15.29
CA THR A 5 -15.40 9.83 15.04
C THR A 5 -14.23 10.72 14.65
N HIS A 6 -13.35 10.98 15.60
CA HIS A 6 -12.07 11.62 15.34
C HIS A 6 -11.26 10.72 14.40
N ILE A 7 -10.94 11.20 13.20
CA ILE A 7 -10.09 10.51 12.22
C ILE A 7 -8.70 11.12 12.31
N ILE A 8 -7.69 10.28 12.53
CA ILE A 8 -6.28 10.68 12.50
C ILE A 8 -5.82 10.67 11.04
N ILE A 9 -5.24 11.77 10.57
CA ILE A 9 -4.76 11.88 9.18
C ILE A 9 -3.28 11.50 9.15
N ASP A 10 -2.96 10.34 8.58
CA ASP A 10 -1.58 9.85 8.47
C ASP A 10 -0.81 10.59 7.36
N ASN A 11 -1.48 10.94 6.27
CA ASN A 11 -0.96 11.78 5.19
C ASN A 11 -2.09 12.47 4.41
N ASN A 12 -1.75 13.59 3.75
CA ASN A 12 -2.67 14.35 2.90
C ASN A 12 -1.89 15.00 1.74
N TYR A 13 -1.31 14.16 0.89
CA TYR A 13 -0.61 14.59 -0.31
C TYR A 13 -1.60 14.94 -1.41
N SER A 14 -1.22 15.91 -2.24
CA SER A 14 -1.74 16.02 -3.60
C SER A 14 -1.21 14.88 -4.47
N PHE A 15 -1.89 14.59 -5.58
CA PHE A 15 -1.44 13.55 -6.51
C PHE A 15 0.00 13.79 -7.01
N ALA A 16 0.35 15.05 -7.29
CA ALA A 16 1.70 15.42 -7.72
C ALA A 16 2.76 15.16 -6.62
N GLN A 17 2.44 15.42 -5.35
CA GLN A 17 3.34 15.10 -4.23
C GLN A 17 3.48 13.59 -4.03
N ALA A 18 2.38 12.85 -4.20
CA ALA A 18 2.35 11.40 -4.04
C ALA A 18 3.15 10.67 -5.14
N LEU A 19 3.36 11.31 -6.30
CA LEU A 19 4.20 10.82 -7.41
C LEU A 19 5.58 11.49 -7.49
N ALA A 20 5.94 12.37 -6.56
CA ALA A 20 7.19 13.12 -6.65
C ALA A 20 8.41 12.18 -6.68
N GLY A 21 9.28 12.39 -7.68
CA GLY A 21 10.52 11.61 -7.86
C GLY A 21 10.35 10.23 -8.49
N THR A 22 9.16 9.89 -9.01
CA THR A 22 8.99 8.67 -9.81
C THR A 22 9.68 8.79 -11.16
N ASP A 23 10.22 7.68 -11.65
CA ASP A 23 10.72 7.52 -13.03
C ASP A 23 9.66 6.86 -13.94
N ALA A 24 8.40 6.76 -13.48
CA ALA A 24 7.32 6.19 -14.27
C ALA A 24 7.09 7.01 -15.55
N PRO A 25 6.93 6.35 -16.71
CA PRO A 25 6.60 7.05 -17.95
C PRO A 25 5.16 7.59 -17.89
N LEU A 26 4.89 8.63 -18.69
CA LEU A 26 3.62 9.34 -18.66
C LEU A 26 2.41 8.44 -18.94
N ASP A 27 2.55 7.46 -19.84
CA ASP A 27 1.49 6.51 -20.17
C ASP A 27 1.07 5.60 -18.99
N ILE A 28 1.98 5.40 -18.03
CA ILE A 28 1.66 4.76 -16.75
C ILE A 28 1.00 5.77 -15.81
N ILE A 29 1.58 6.97 -15.66
CA ILE A 29 1.05 8.01 -14.76
C ILE A 29 -0.40 8.38 -15.12
N ASP A 30 -0.71 8.51 -16.41
CA ASP A 30 -2.04 8.86 -16.93
C ASP A 30 -3.12 7.80 -16.62
N ARG A 31 -2.70 6.58 -16.24
CA ARG A 31 -3.59 5.48 -15.82
C ARG A 31 -3.70 5.36 -14.31
N LEU A 32 -3.02 6.20 -13.54
CA LEU A 32 -3.08 6.17 -12.10
C LEU A 32 -4.10 7.18 -11.57
N SER A 33 -4.65 6.86 -10.42
CA SER A 33 -5.43 7.75 -9.58
C SER A 33 -5.06 7.54 -8.13
N MET A 34 -5.61 8.37 -7.24
CA MET A 34 -5.33 8.32 -5.82
C MET A 34 -6.62 8.46 -5.03
N LEU A 35 -6.79 7.57 -4.07
CA LEU A 35 -7.95 7.53 -3.20
C LEU A 35 -7.51 7.75 -1.76
N ASP A 36 -8.29 8.57 -1.04
CA ASP A 36 -8.24 8.62 0.41
C ASP A 36 -8.94 7.37 0.95
N VAL A 37 -8.31 6.66 1.88
CA VAL A 37 -8.84 5.43 2.47
C VAL A 37 -8.95 5.57 3.99
N ILE A 38 -10.08 5.12 4.54
CA ILE A 38 -10.32 5.08 5.98
C ILE A 38 -10.12 3.65 6.48
N TYR A 39 -9.42 3.50 7.60
CA TYR A 39 -9.18 2.21 8.24
C TYR A 39 -9.08 2.35 9.76
N TYR A 40 -9.25 1.25 10.48
CA TYR A 40 -8.79 1.17 11.87
C TYR A 40 -7.30 0.83 11.87
N SER A 41 -6.48 1.56 12.64
CA SER A 41 -5.09 1.17 12.84
C SER A 41 -4.94 0.19 14.00
N PHE A 42 -3.73 -0.35 14.18
CA PHE A 42 -3.40 -1.26 15.30
C PHE A 42 -3.50 -0.59 16.68
N ASP A 43 -3.61 0.75 16.74
CA ASP A 43 -3.89 1.48 17.98
C ASP A 43 -5.40 1.50 18.35
N GLY A 44 -6.26 0.96 17.48
CA GLY A 44 -7.71 0.88 17.65
C GLY A 44 -8.48 2.15 17.24
N ASN A 45 -7.80 3.18 16.74
CA ASN A 45 -8.41 4.41 16.26
C ASN A 45 -8.68 4.36 14.75
N LYS A 46 -9.55 5.25 14.25
CA LYS A 46 -9.73 5.45 12.82
C LYS A 46 -8.66 6.38 12.27
N HIS A 47 -8.05 5.95 11.18
CA HIS A 47 -7.03 6.68 10.43
C HIS A 47 -7.51 6.92 9.00
N GLN A 48 -6.93 7.94 8.37
CA GLN A 48 -7.01 8.20 6.95
C GLN A 48 -5.60 8.15 6.36
N GLY A 49 -5.46 7.38 5.29
CA GLY A 49 -4.27 7.36 4.44
C GLY A 49 -4.63 7.55 2.97
N GLN A 50 -3.66 7.37 2.07
CA GLN A 50 -3.86 7.47 0.63
C GLN A 50 -3.19 6.33 -0.13
N ILE A 51 -3.89 5.79 -1.12
CA ILE A 51 -3.39 4.74 -2.01
C ILE A 51 -3.41 5.26 -3.44
N ILE A 52 -2.28 5.14 -4.14
CA ILE A 52 -2.20 5.32 -5.59
C ILE A 52 -2.45 3.97 -6.25
N ILE A 53 -3.42 3.91 -7.16
CA ILE A 53 -3.81 2.68 -7.87
C ILE A 53 -4.08 2.99 -9.34
N ASN A 54 -4.21 1.95 -10.16
CA ASN A 54 -4.74 2.09 -11.51
C ASN A 54 -6.20 2.55 -11.49
N ASN A 55 -6.56 3.52 -12.32
CA ASN A 55 -7.89 4.13 -12.36
C ASN A 55 -9.02 3.15 -12.74
N GLU A 56 -8.71 2.03 -13.39
CA GLU A 56 -9.70 0.97 -13.68
C GLU A 56 -10.07 0.15 -12.43
N LEU A 57 -9.32 0.28 -11.33
CA LEU A 57 -9.46 -0.51 -10.10
C LEU A 57 -9.93 0.31 -8.89
N GLU A 58 -10.33 1.57 -9.07
CA GLU A 58 -10.79 2.44 -7.97
C GLU A 58 -11.95 1.82 -7.20
N ASN A 59 -12.96 1.33 -7.92
CA ASN A 59 -14.15 0.72 -7.32
C ASN A 59 -13.81 -0.54 -6.52
N ASP A 60 -12.89 -1.37 -7.02
CA ASP A 60 -12.45 -2.57 -6.28
C ASP A 60 -11.71 -2.17 -5.00
N LEU A 61 -10.88 -1.11 -5.06
CA LEU A 61 -10.18 -0.57 -3.91
C LEU A 61 -11.15 -0.04 -2.85
N GLU A 62 -12.16 0.74 -3.25
CA GLU A 62 -13.20 1.25 -2.35
C GLU A 62 -13.95 0.11 -1.66
N ILE A 63 -14.35 -0.93 -2.41
CA ILE A 63 -15.06 -2.09 -1.86
C ILE A 63 -14.21 -2.82 -0.81
N ILE A 64 -12.93 -3.09 -1.08
CA ILE A 64 -12.10 -3.81 -0.10
C ILE A 64 -11.85 -2.96 1.16
N PHE A 65 -11.66 -1.64 1.03
CA PHE A 65 -11.43 -0.77 2.18
C PHE A 65 -12.70 -0.57 3.01
N ALA A 66 -13.86 -0.44 2.37
CA ALA A 66 -15.14 -0.44 3.08
C ALA A 66 -15.36 -1.74 3.86
N LEU A 67 -15.06 -2.89 3.25
CA LEU A 67 -15.13 -4.19 3.93
C LEU A 67 -14.15 -4.28 5.11
N MET A 68 -12.91 -3.84 4.94
CA MET A 68 -11.91 -3.81 6.01
C MET A 68 -12.36 -2.90 7.17
N GLU A 69 -12.94 -1.75 6.87
CA GLU A 69 -13.50 -0.85 7.89
C GLU A 69 -14.67 -1.49 8.64
N GLU A 70 -15.61 -2.11 7.93
CA GLU A 70 -16.77 -2.81 8.52
C GLU A 70 -16.33 -3.92 9.47
N LEU A 71 -15.37 -4.74 9.03
CA LEU A 71 -14.80 -5.83 9.82
C LEU A 71 -13.84 -5.35 10.91
N LYS A 72 -13.51 -4.05 10.96
CA LYS A 72 -12.45 -3.48 11.79
C LYS A 72 -11.12 -4.22 11.63
N PHE A 73 -10.84 -4.66 10.40
CA PHE A 73 -9.56 -5.25 10.05
C PHE A 73 -8.47 -4.18 10.19
N PRO A 74 -7.46 -4.39 11.05
CA PRO A 74 -6.47 -3.36 11.34
C PRO A 74 -5.46 -3.21 10.20
N LEU A 75 -5.14 -1.97 9.84
CA LEU A 75 -4.04 -1.64 8.93
C LEU A 75 -2.91 -0.94 9.68
N GLY A 76 -1.67 -1.17 9.25
CA GLY A 76 -0.51 -0.46 9.79
C GLY A 76 -0.61 1.02 9.44
N LYS A 77 -0.56 1.28 8.13
CA LYS A 77 -0.71 2.59 7.51
C LYS A 77 -0.96 2.42 6.01
N ALA A 78 -1.44 3.47 5.35
CA ALA A 78 -1.58 3.55 3.90
C ALA A 78 -1.00 4.87 3.40
N ILE A 79 0.29 4.88 3.07
CA ILE A 79 1.04 6.09 2.69
C ILE A 79 1.69 5.88 1.31
N PRO A 80 1.58 6.83 0.36
CA PRO A 80 2.23 6.72 -0.94
C PRO A 80 3.74 6.50 -0.83
N ILE A 81 4.27 5.66 -1.73
CA ILE A 81 5.67 5.20 -1.73
C ILE A 81 6.69 6.35 -1.85
N ALA A 82 6.30 7.51 -2.39
CA ALA A 82 7.12 8.71 -2.40
C ALA A 82 7.63 9.10 -1.00
N ALA A 83 6.86 8.87 0.07
CA ALA A 83 7.29 9.12 1.46
C ALA A 83 8.52 8.28 1.87
N TYR A 84 8.75 7.16 1.17
CA TYR A 84 9.88 6.26 1.39
C TYR A 84 11.00 6.42 0.34
N SER A 85 10.98 7.53 -0.43
CA SER A 85 11.94 7.76 -1.52
C SER A 85 12.01 6.58 -2.50
N TRP A 86 10.85 5.99 -2.82
CA TRP A 86 10.72 4.85 -3.75
C TRP A 86 11.43 3.56 -3.29
N ARG A 87 11.80 3.47 -2.00
CA ARG A 87 12.41 2.28 -1.40
C ARG A 87 11.35 1.32 -0.86
N ASP A 88 10.98 0.35 -1.70
CA ASP A 88 9.99 -0.70 -1.41
C ASP A 88 10.24 -1.42 -0.07
N HIS A 89 11.49 -1.77 0.21
CA HIS A 89 11.88 -2.48 1.45
C HIS A 89 11.61 -1.65 2.71
N ASN A 90 11.76 -0.32 2.66
CA ASN A 90 11.48 0.55 3.79
C ASN A 90 9.98 0.62 4.05
N SER A 91 9.16 0.75 3.00
CA SER A 91 7.71 0.72 3.08
C SER A 91 7.20 -0.60 3.67
N MET A 92 7.67 -1.74 3.16
CA MET A 92 7.29 -3.05 3.68
C MET A 92 7.71 -3.26 5.13
N ALA A 93 8.94 -2.88 5.50
CA ALA A 93 9.45 -3.01 6.86
C ALA A 93 8.67 -2.14 7.87
N ASP A 94 8.09 -1.03 7.41
CA ASP A 94 7.23 -0.14 8.20
C ASP A 94 5.74 -0.54 8.16
N ASN A 95 5.44 -1.76 7.69
CA ASN A 95 4.10 -2.33 7.59
C ASN A 95 3.11 -1.47 6.79
N ASN A 96 3.62 -0.71 5.80
CA ASN A 96 2.81 0.17 4.98
C ASN A 96 2.08 -0.60 3.88
N THR A 97 0.76 -0.40 3.81
CA THR A 97 -0.08 -0.90 2.72
C THR A 97 0.09 0.02 1.51
N SER A 98 0.39 -0.56 0.34
CA SER A 98 0.63 0.23 -0.88
C SER A 98 0.31 -0.55 -2.15
N ALA A 99 -0.12 0.17 -3.21
CA ALA A 99 -0.49 -0.43 -4.49
C ALA A 99 0.47 -0.06 -5.63
N PHE A 100 0.82 1.22 -5.76
CA PHE A 100 1.75 1.67 -6.78
C PHE A 100 3.20 1.82 -6.28
N ASN A 101 4.14 1.23 -7.01
CA ASN A 101 5.57 1.47 -6.88
C ASN A 101 6.24 1.19 -8.24
N TYR A 102 6.72 2.23 -8.93
CA TYR A 102 7.37 2.07 -10.23
C TYR A 102 8.77 1.49 -10.09
N ARG A 103 8.87 0.17 -10.23
CA ARG A 103 10.12 -0.59 -10.18
C ARG A 103 10.03 -1.89 -11.00
N SER A 104 11.19 -2.41 -11.41
CA SER A 104 11.28 -3.79 -11.90
C SER A 104 10.99 -4.81 -10.80
N LYS A 105 10.69 -6.04 -11.18
CA LYS A 105 10.59 -7.17 -10.24
C LYS A 105 11.95 -7.43 -9.58
N SER A 106 11.94 -7.97 -8.36
CA SER A 106 13.19 -8.35 -7.66
C SER A 106 13.96 -9.47 -8.38
N ILE A 107 13.25 -10.27 -9.20
CA ILE A 107 13.79 -11.47 -9.86
C ILE A 107 13.89 -11.35 -11.39
N SER A 108 13.46 -10.24 -11.99
CA SER A 108 13.58 -10.01 -13.45
C SER A 108 13.48 -8.54 -13.82
N SER A 109 13.97 -8.19 -15.02
CA SER A 109 13.82 -6.85 -15.59
C SER A 109 12.39 -6.50 -16.01
N ALA A 110 11.45 -7.45 -15.94
CA ALA A 110 10.05 -7.20 -16.25
C ALA A 110 9.43 -6.24 -15.21
N PRO A 111 8.54 -5.33 -15.62
CA PRO A 111 7.82 -4.46 -14.71
C PRO A 111 7.05 -5.24 -13.64
N SER A 112 7.10 -4.78 -12.39
CA SER A 112 6.25 -5.30 -11.32
C SER A 112 4.77 -5.00 -11.61
N LYS A 113 3.84 -5.79 -11.04
CA LYS A 113 2.41 -5.40 -11.08
C LYS A 113 2.17 -4.08 -10.33
N HIS A 114 2.95 -3.82 -9.28
CA HIS A 114 2.94 -2.53 -8.58
C HIS A 114 3.39 -1.37 -9.47
N ALA A 115 4.22 -1.61 -10.50
CA ALA A 115 4.64 -0.57 -11.42
C ALA A 115 3.51 -0.10 -12.35
N MET A 116 2.40 -0.84 -12.42
CA MET A 116 1.20 -0.49 -13.19
C MET A 116 0.02 -0.11 -12.29
N GLY A 117 0.19 -0.13 -10.97
CA GLY A 117 -0.89 0.13 -10.01
C GLY A 117 -1.97 -0.96 -9.99
N VAL A 118 -1.65 -2.20 -10.40
CA VAL A 118 -2.64 -3.31 -10.50
C VAL A 118 -2.38 -4.43 -9.49
N ALA A 119 -1.68 -4.12 -8.41
CA ALA A 119 -1.46 -4.99 -7.26
C ALA A 119 -1.48 -4.14 -6.00
N ILE A 120 -1.80 -4.76 -4.87
CA ILE A 120 -1.76 -4.12 -3.55
C ILE A 120 -1.15 -5.09 -2.55
N ASP A 121 -0.22 -4.59 -1.75
CA ASP A 121 0.31 -5.30 -0.60
C ASP A 121 -0.35 -4.71 0.66
N ILE A 122 -1.02 -5.56 1.45
CA ILE A 122 -1.70 -5.16 2.69
C ILE A 122 -0.87 -5.64 3.88
N ASN A 123 -0.50 -4.73 4.77
CA ASN A 123 0.31 -4.97 5.97
C ASN A 123 1.52 -5.90 5.72
N PRO A 124 2.50 -5.54 4.88
CA PRO A 124 3.55 -6.46 4.44
C PRO A 124 4.38 -7.06 5.59
N LEU A 125 4.54 -6.36 6.71
CA LEU A 125 5.26 -6.89 7.87
C LEU A 125 4.46 -8.01 8.57
N PHE A 126 3.13 -7.96 8.52
CA PHE A 126 2.23 -8.93 9.16
C PHE A 126 1.59 -9.93 8.18
N ASN A 127 1.71 -9.67 6.88
CA ASN A 127 1.27 -10.53 5.80
C ASN A 127 2.40 -10.62 4.76
N PRO A 128 3.54 -11.23 5.14
CA PRO A 128 4.73 -11.21 4.30
C PRO A 128 4.57 -12.11 3.07
N MET A 129 5.32 -11.77 2.03
CA MET A 129 5.51 -12.67 0.92
C MET A 129 6.46 -13.80 1.34
N VAL A 130 6.02 -15.04 1.17
CA VAL A 130 6.84 -16.24 1.43
C VAL A 130 7.07 -16.99 0.12
N ARG A 131 8.33 -17.12 -0.29
CA ARG A 131 8.76 -17.93 -1.44
C ARG A 131 9.54 -19.15 -0.96
N ARG A 132 9.27 -20.31 -1.57
CA ARG A 132 9.98 -21.57 -1.30
C ARG A 132 10.54 -22.12 -2.60
N GLU A 133 11.86 -22.08 -2.77
CA GLU A 133 12.55 -22.58 -3.96
C GLU A 133 13.78 -23.38 -3.56
N GLY A 134 13.98 -24.56 -4.17
CA GLY A 134 15.17 -25.39 -3.95
C GLY A 134 15.45 -25.77 -2.49
N GLY A 135 14.43 -25.83 -1.64
CA GLY A 135 14.57 -26.09 -0.20
C GLY A 135 14.88 -24.85 0.65
N THR A 136 15.04 -23.67 0.05
CA THR A 136 15.24 -22.40 0.75
C THR A 136 13.90 -21.67 0.90
N THR A 137 13.65 -21.09 2.08
CA THR A 137 12.51 -20.20 2.32
C THR A 137 12.99 -18.76 2.37
N MET A 138 12.42 -17.90 1.55
CA MET A 138 12.65 -16.46 1.58
C MET A 138 11.38 -15.74 2.02
N ILE A 139 11.54 -14.78 2.94
CA ILE A 139 10.46 -13.99 3.50
C ILE A 139 10.77 -12.52 3.22
N GLU A 140 9.82 -11.81 2.63
CA GLU A 140 9.90 -10.37 2.38
C GLU A 140 8.70 -9.66 3.01
N PRO A 141 8.93 -8.64 3.86
CA PRO A 141 10.23 -8.15 4.35
C PRO A 141 10.90 -9.16 5.32
N PRO A 142 12.22 -9.09 5.58
CA PRO A 142 12.94 -10.09 6.39
C PRO A 142 12.43 -10.28 7.82
N ALA A 143 11.86 -9.24 8.44
CA ALA A 143 11.23 -9.30 9.76
C ALA A 143 9.73 -9.68 9.71
N GLY A 144 9.23 -9.92 8.50
CA GLY A 144 7.84 -10.22 8.22
C GLY A 144 7.43 -11.57 8.79
N ARG A 145 6.23 -11.63 9.36
CA ARG A 145 5.66 -12.86 9.91
C ARG A 145 4.15 -12.75 9.89
N TYR A 146 3.46 -13.86 9.63
CA TYR A 146 2.00 -13.87 9.80
C TYR A 146 1.65 -13.53 11.24
N ASP A 147 0.74 -12.58 11.41
CA ASP A 147 0.13 -12.30 12.71
C ASP A 147 -0.55 -13.57 13.23
N LYS A 148 -0.52 -13.79 14.55
CA LYS A 148 -1.02 -15.01 15.19
C LYS A 148 -2.43 -14.84 15.73
#